data_AF-A0A7X7EAN6-F1
#
_entry.id   AF-A0A7X7EAN6-F1
#
_cell.length_a   1.000
_cell.length_b   1.000
_cell.length_c   1.000
_cell.angle_alpha   90.00
_cell.angle_beta   90.00
_cell.angle_gamma   90.00
#
_symmetry.space_group_name_H-M   'P 1'
#
loop_
_entity.id
_entity.type
_entity.pdbx_description
1 polymer ?
#
loop_
_entity_poly.entity_id
_entity_poly.type
_entity_poly.pdbx_seq_one_letter_code
_entity_poly.pdbx_strand_id
1 'polypeptide(L)'
;MGRIGFVLRERMGQVREWLDKRSPRRFRLALLACLLVGLTVIIGTEYLPTLRGFSEGKPAPRSVSADETVTVLDIAATEELKSFVGGLVEPVYTPDPGALAEATTDLVTFLQKIEQARPDILAGADLDEAMARISAAAPATASDETLRYLLTTGSRTYTMVKDQSLGALQTLYAGRITEGSLNTTLLTLRSIADALAVSTATADAVYELTAAYVRPNQTIDEEQTEVRRRAAMEQVAPVVLTVARSTLVVGASETVTDQDLLILDALGLTESRSGWKVWLGIFLLMALETLIFSQLLRRLNKTVEEFRNNMWLVLTVLLLGFTLLARLLVIEPLSAYLIPAASLGMVVT
;
A
#
# COMPACT_ATOMS: atom_id res chain seq x y z
N MET A 1 44.71 -23.88 -56.70
CA MET A 1 44.69 -22.68 -55.83
C MET A 1 44.33 -21.38 -56.57
N GLY A 2 43.50 -21.39 -57.64
CA GLY A 2 43.27 -20.20 -58.49
C GLY A 2 41.84 -19.61 -58.53
N ARG A 3 40.81 -20.29 -57.98
CA ARG A 3 39.41 -19.86 -58.12
C ARG A 3 38.89 -18.97 -56.98
N ILE A 4 39.31 -19.22 -55.74
CA ILE A 4 38.86 -18.45 -54.57
C ILE A 4 39.45 -17.02 -54.58
N GLY A 5 40.72 -16.90 -54.98
CA GLY A 5 41.38 -15.60 -55.14
C GLY A 5 40.75 -14.73 -56.23
N PHE A 6 40.20 -15.33 -57.30
CA PHE A 6 39.57 -14.59 -58.41
C PHE A 6 38.20 -14.02 -58.00
N VAL A 7 37.36 -14.82 -57.33
CA VAL A 7 36.04 -14.39 -56.85
C VAL A 7 36.14 -13.30 -55.78
N LEU A 8 37.13 -13.39 -54.89
CA LEU A 8 37.41 -12.33 -53.91
C LEU A 8 37.87 -11.03 -54.59
N ARG A 9 38.68 -11.13 -55.65
CA ARG A 9 39.15 -9.95 -56.41
C ARG A 9 38.01 -9.27 -57.17
N GLU A 10 37.09 -10.06 -57.71
CA GLU A 10 35.93 -9.58 -58.47
C GLU A 10 34.88 -8.93 -57.55
N ARG A 11 34.60 -9.54 -56.39
CA ARG A 11 33.74 -8.93 -55.36
C ARG A 11 34.35 -7.67 -54.75
N MET A 12 35.66 -7.65 -54.50
CA MET A 12 36.34 -6.43 -54.04
C MET A 12 36.40 -5.35 -55.14
N GLY A 13 36.49 -5.73 -56.41
CA GLY A 13 36.41 -4.82 -57.56
C GLY A 13 35.03 -4.18 -57.73
N GLN A 14 33.96 -4.97 -57.60
CA GLN A 14 32.58 -4.46 -57.65
C GLN A 14 32.25 -3.56 -56.45
N VAL A 15 32.73 -3.91 -55.26
CA VAL A 15 32.62 -3.05 -54.07
C VAL A 15 33.39 -1.74 -54.31
N ARG A 16 34.60 -1.79 -54.88
CA ARG A 16 35.42 -0.62 -55.21
C ARG A 16 34.76 0.30 -56.25
N GLU A 17 34.20 -0.23 -57.34
CA GLU A 17 33.46 0.58 -58.32
C GLU A 17 32.16 1.18 -57.76
N TRP A 18 31.47 0.44 -56.89
CA TRP A 18 30.27 0.94 -56.20
C TRP A 18 30.60 2.06 -55.20
N LEU A 19 31.78 1.99 -54.58
CA LEU A 19 32.32 2.99 -53.65
C LEU A 19 32.82 4.26 -54.34
N ASP A 20 33.52 4.13 -55.48
CA ASP A 20 34.08 5.25 -56.24
C ASP A 20 33.00 6.10 -56.93
N LYS A 21 31.83 5.53 -57.23
CA LYS A 21 30.69 6.27 -57.82
C LYS A 21 29.96 7.17 -56.82
N ARG A 22 30.18 7.03 -55.51
CA ARG A 22 29.58 7.92 -54.50
C ARG A 22 30.49 9.11 -54.24
N SER A 23 29.91 10.31 -54.17
CA SER A 23 30.64 11.53 -53.78
C SER A 23 31.46 11.26 -52.49
N PRO A 24 32.77 11.52 -52.47
CA PRO A 24 33.67 11.09 -51.40
C PRO A 24 33.29 11.64 -50.02
N ARG A 25 32.52 12.74 -49.98
CA ARG A 25 31.98 13.34 -48.76
C ARG A 25 30.81 12.54 -48.17
N ARG A 26 29.85 12.11 -48.98
CA ARG A 26 28.68 11.31 -48.52
C ARG A 26 29.08 9.92 -48.06
N PHE A 27 30.09 9.33 -48.71
CA PHE A 27 30.61 8.02 -48.32
C PHE A 27 31.29 8.06 -46.94
N ARG A 28 32.12 9.08 -46.67
CA ARG A 28 32.74 9.27 -45.35
C ARG A 28 31.73 9.52 -44.24
N LEU A 29 30.71 10.35 -44.51
CA LEU A 29 29.64 10.60 -43.54
C LEU A 29 28.87 9.31 -43.19
N ALA A 30 28.60 8.46 -44.18
CA ALA A 30 27.95 7.18 -43.95
C ALA A 30 28.81 6.22 -43.11
N LEU A 31 30.13 6.16 -43.34
CA LEU A 31 31.04 5.35 -42.53
C LEU A 31 31.17 5.86 -41.09
N LEU A 32 31.30 7.17 -40.91
CA LEU A 32 31.36 7.79 -39.58
C LEU A 32 30.06 7.55 -38.80
N ALA A 33 28.91 7.66 -39.46
CA ALA A 33 27.62 7.32 -38.85
C ALA A 33 27.54 5.84 -38.46
N CYS A 34 28.03 4.94 -39.34
CA CYS A 34 28.08 3.51 -39.04
C CYS A 34 29.01 3.20 -37.86
N LEU A 35 30.17 3.83 -37.78
CA LEU A 35 31.12 3.70 -36.67
C LEU A 35 30.49 4.16 -35.35
N LEU A 36 29.89 5.35 -35.35
CA LEU A 36 29.25 5.94 -34.18
C LEU A 36 28.11 5.05 -33.66
N VAL A 37 27.21 4.63 -34.55
CA VAL A 37 26.07 3.76 -34.19
C VAL A 37 26.57 2.39 -33.73
N GLY A 38 27.53 1.79 -34.45
CA GLY A 38 28.10 0.49 -34.12
C GLY A 38 28.74 0.46 -32.73
N LEU A 39 29.60 1.43 -32.42
CA LEU A 39 30.24 1.54 -31.10
C LEU A 39 29.21 1.80 -29.98
N THR A 40 28.24 2.69 -30.23
CA THR A 40 27.18 3.01 -29.25
C THR A 40 26.34 1.77 -28.93
N VAL A 41 25.99 0.95 -29.93
CA VAL A 41 25.22 -0.29 -29.72
C VAL A 41 26.06 -1.34 -29.00
N ILE A 42 27.33 -1.53 -29.40
CA ILE A 42 28.23 -2.50 -28.77
C ILE A 42 28.44 -2.18 -27.29
N ILE A 43 28.61 -0.92 -26.92
CA ILE A 43 28.82 -0.52 -25.52
C ILE A 43 27.50 -0.44 -24.75
N GLY A 44 26.44 0.06 -25.39
CA GLY A 44 25.12 0.23 -24.76
C GLY A 44 24.47 -1.08 -24.31
N THR A 45 24.87 -2.22 -24.88
CA THR A 45 24.35 -3.53 -24.48
C THR A 45 24.79 -4.00 -23.09
N GLU A 46 25.81 -3.41 -22.46
CA GLU A 46 26.16 -3.65 -21.05
C GLU A 46 25.13 -3.03 -20.09
N TYR A 47 24.46 -1.97 -20.52
CA TYR A 47 23.49 -1.21 -19.74
C TYR A 47 22.05 -1.64 -20.00
N LEU A 48 21.82 -2.74 -20.73
CA LEU A 48 20.47 -3.27 -20.93
C LEU A 48 19.95 -3.86 -19.60
N PRO A 49 18.84 -3.32 -19.04
CA PRO A 49 18.32 -3.72 -17.73
C PRO A 49 17.86 -5.19 -17.69
N THR A 50 17.51 -5.76 -18.84
CA THR A 50 16.87 -7.07 -18.95
C THR A 50 17.80 -8.27 -18.78
N LEU A 51 19.12 -8.08 -18.73
CA LEU A 51 20.08 -9.20 -18.65
C LEU A 51 20.67 -9.41 -17.25
N ARG A 52 20.54 -8.44 -16.33
CA ARG A 52 21.23 -8.48 -15.03
C ARG A 52 20.45 -7.94 -13.82
N GLY A 53 19.25 -7.37 -14.00
CA GLY A 53 18.44 -6.84 -12.90
C GLY A 53 17.64 -7.93 -12.19
N PHE A 54 17.51 -7.81 -10.86
CA PHE A 54 16.53 -8.57 -10.08
C PHE A 54 15.14 -7.95 -10.27
N SER A 55 14.11 -8.79 -10.37
CA SER A 55 12.73 -8.34 -10.49
C SER A 55 11.81 -9.24 -9.68
N GLU A 56 10.81 -8.65 -9.04
CA GLU A 56 9.81 -9.32 -8.23
C GLU A 56 9.20 -10.54 -8.93
N GLY A 57 9.09 -11.66 -8.21
CA GLY A 57 8.40 -12.87 -8.69
C GLY A 57 9.13 -13.65 -9.80
N LYS A 58 10.35 -13.26 -10.20
CA LYS A 58 11.18 -14.04 -11.13
C LYS A 58 12.28 -14.80 -10.39
N PRO A 59 12.72 -15.95 -10.92
CA PRO A 59 13.85 -16.68 -10.35
C PRO A 59 15.12 -15.83 -10.46
N ALA A 60 15.89 -15.78 -9.38
CA ALA A 60 17.13 -15.02 -9.32
C ALA A 60 18.17 -15.60 -10.30
N PRO A 61 18.78 -14.77 -11.16
CA PRO A 61 19.74 -15.23 -12.17
C PRO A 61 21.08 -15.69 -11.58
N ARG A 62 21.41 -15.28 -10.34
CA ARG A 62 22.62 -15.65 -9.61
C ARG A 62 22.38 -15.54 -8.11
N SER A 63 23.18 -16.27 -7.33
CA SER A 63 23.21 -16.10 -5.89
C SER A 63 23.85 -14.76 -5.51
N VAL A 64 23.27 -14.10 -4.52
CA VAL A 64 23.79 -12.84 -3.96
C VAL A 64 23.91 -12.98 -2.45
N SER A 65 25.09 -12.61 -1.94
CA SER A 65 25.35 -12.51 -0.52
C SER A 65 25.60 -11.06 -0.14
N ALA A 66 25.19 -10.67 1.06
CA ALA A 66 25.39 -9.32 1.56
C ALA A 66 26.88 -9.03 1.79
N ASP A 67 27.45 -8.02 1.13
CA ASP A 67 28.86 -7.63 1.29
C ASP A 67 29.12 -6.95 2.64
N GLU A 68 28.10 -6.28 3.17
CA GLU A 68 28.09 -5.59 4.46
C GLU A 68 26.81 -5.89 5.26
N THR A 69 26.83 -5.63 6.56
CA THR A 69 25.62 -5.73 7.38
C THR A 69 24.72 -4.54 7.09
N VAL A 70 23.49 -4.79 6.65
CA VAL A 70 22.54 -3.76 6.28
C VAL A 70 21.26 -3.93 7.10
N THR A 71 20.78 -2.81 7.63
CA THR A 71 19.47 -2.71 8.27
C THR A 71 18.54 -1.95 7.34
N VAL A 72 17.48 -2.61 6.87
CA VAL A 72 16.49 -2.03 5.96
C VAL A 72 15.18 -1.87 6.70
N LEU A 73 14.52 -0.74 6.46
CA LEU A 73 13.18 -0.50 6.95
C LEU A 73 12.16 -1.18 6.03
N ASP A 74 11.38 -2.11 6.58
CA ASP A 74 10.24 -2.69 5.87
C ASP A 74 9.02 -1.78 6.05
N ILE A 75 8.83 -0.87 5.09
CA ILE A 75 7.72 0.08 5.09
C ILE A 75 6.38 -0.65 4.99
N ALA A 76 6.31 -1.73 4.21
CA ALA A 76 5.07 -2.47 3.99
C ALA A 76 4.62 -3.20 5.26
N ALA A 77 5.52 -3.95 5.89
CA ALA A 77 5.23 -4.64 7.15
C ALA A 77 4.94 -3.65 8.29
N THR A 78 5.61 -2.48 8.29
CA THR A 78 5.32 -1.41 9.26
C THR A 78 3.90 -0.87 9.08
N GLU A 79 3.47 -0.65 7.84
CA GLU A 79 2.14 -0.09 7.56
C GLU A 79 1.02 -1.10 7.82
N GLU A 80 1.26 -2.39 7.53
CA GLU A 80 0.36 -3.48 7.90
C GLU A 80 0.19 -3.53 9.43
N LEU A 81 1.28 -3.48 10.18
CA LEU A 81 1.24 -3.48 11.64
C LEU A 81 0.50 -2.25 12.20
N LYS A 82 0.70 -1.06 11.62
CA LYS A 82 -0.08 0.13 11.98
C LYS A 82 -1.56 -0.04 11.73
N SER A 83 -1.94 -0.60 10.58
CA SER A 83 -3.34 -0.85 10.24
C SER A 83 -3.99 -1.82 11.23
N PHE A 84 -3.27 -2.87 11.62
CA PHE A 84 -3.72 -3.86 12.60
C PHE A 84 -3.91 -3.23 13.98
N VAL A 85 -2.91 -2.47 14.48
CA VAL A 85 -2.98 -1.78 15.76
C VAL A 85 -4.12 -0.76 15.77
N GLY A 86 -4.30 -0.02 14.67
CA GLY A 86 -5.41 0.91 14.51
C GLY A 86 -6.79 0.25 14.58
N GLY A 87 -6.92 -0.98 14.07
CA GLY A 87 -8.15 -1.77 14.15
C GLY A 87 -8.48 -2.29 15.56
N LEU A 88 -7.49 -2.40 16.45
CA LEU A 88 -7.67 -2.85 17.83
C LEU A 88 -8.09 -1.73 18.80
N VAL A 89 -8.05 -0.47 18.37
CA VAL A 89 -8.39 0.66 19.24
C VAL A 89 -9.90 0.70 19.49
N GLU A 90 -10.29 0.57 20.76
CA GLU A 90 -11.68 0.65 21.19
C GLU A 90 -12.27 2.05 20.94
N PRO A 91 -13.53 2.16 20.49
CA PRO A 91 -14.23 3.42 20.35
C PRO A 91 -14.33 4.19 21.67
N VAL A 92 -14.20 5.52 21.59
CA VAL A 92 -14.38 6.41 22.73
C VAL A 92 -15.85 6.75 22.87
N TYR A 93 -16.42 6.40 24.01
CA TYR A 93 -17.83 6.67 24.30
C TYR A 93 -18.00 7.97 25.10
N THR A 94 -18.90 8.84 24.63
CA THR A 94 -19.34 10.05 25.33
C THR A 94 -20.80 9.91 25.77
N PRO A 95 -21.19 10.44 26.95
CA PRO A 95 -22.58 10.44 27.36
C PRO A 95 -23.45 11.27 26.41
N ASP A 96 -24.59 10.72 26.01
CA ASP A 96 -25.62 11.46 25.29
C ASP A 96 -26.47 12.26 26.30
N PRO A 97 -26.45 13.62 26.26
CA PRO A 97 -27.23 14.43 27.18
C PRO A 97 -28.75 14.30 26.96
N GLY A 98 -29.21 13.84 25.79
CA GLY A 98 -30.64 13.73 25.45
C GLY A 98 -31.29 12.42 25.92
N ALA A 99 -30.53 11.33 25.98
CA ALA A 99 -31.05 9.98 26.19
C ALA A 99 -31.93 9.82 27.45
N LEU A 100 -31.52 10.39 28.58
CA LEU A 100 -32.32 10.34 29.81
C LEU A 100 -33.62 11.14 29.68
N ALA A 101 -33.57 12.32 29.06
CA ALA A 101 -34.74 13.19 28.92
C ALA A 101 -35.79 12.56 28.01
N GLU A 102 -35.36 11.94 26.90
CA GLU A 102 -36.23 11.20 25.99
C GLU A 102 -36.85 9.98 26.67
N ALA A 103 -36.03 9.13 27.31
CA ALA A 103 -36.53 7.92 27.99
C ALA A 103 -37.53 8.26 29.12
N THR A 104 -37.26 9.33 29.87
CA THR A 104 -38.17 9.81 30.92
C THR A 104 -39.48 10.31 30.31
N THR A 105 -39.42 11.06 29.21
CA THR A 105 -40.60 11.61 28.53
C THR A 105 -41.48 10.48 27.96
N ASP A 106 -40.88 9.48 27.34
CA ASP A 106 -41.56 8.30 26.81
C ASP A 106 -42.28 7.52 27.92
N LEU A 107 -41.59 7.26 29.05
CA LEU A 107 -42.15 6.56 30.20
C LEU A 107 -43.31 7.35 30.83
N VAL A 108 -43.15 8.67 31.04
CA VAL A 108 -44.20 9.53 31.59
C VAL A 108 -45.42 9.57 30.67
N THR A 109 -45.22 9.68 29.35
CA THR A 109 -46.31 9.70 28.37
C THR A 109 -47.12 8.41 28.42
N PHE A 110 -46.45 7.26 28.56
CA PHE A 110 -47.13 5.98 28.70
C PHE A 110 -47.90 5.87 30.02
N LEU A 111 -47.28 6.25 31.14
CA LEU A 111 -47.92 6.23 32.44
C LEU A 111 -49.15 7.17 32.47
N GLN A 112 -49.08 8.35 31.86
CA GLN A 112 -50.23 9.26 31.74
C GLN A 112 -51.42 8.64 31.00
N LYS A 113 -51.19 7.80 29.98
CA LYS A 113 -52.29 7.07 29.30
C LYS A 113 -52.98 6.09 30.24
N ILE A 114 -52.20 5.39 31.08
CA ILE A 114 -52.75 4.50 32.11
C ILE A 114 -53.52 5.33 33.15
N GLU A 115 -52.95 6.46 33.59
CA GLU A 115 -53.59 7.34 34.57
C GLU A 115 -54.94 7.89 34.10
N GLN A 116 -55.08 8.19 32.80
CA GLN A 116 -56.33 8.63 32.18
C GLN A 116 -57.38 7.52 32.06
N ALA A 117 -56.97 6.25 31.91
CA ALA A 117 -57.88 5.12 31.77
C ALA A 117 -58.38 4.56 33.12
N ARG A 118 -57.64 4.79 34.21
CA ARG A 118 -57.98 4.27 35.55
C ARG A 118 -59.32 4.74 36.12
N PRO A 119 -59.75 6.03 36.01
CA PRO A 119 -61.00 6.49 36.61
C PRO A 119 -62.23 5.76 36.06
N ASP A 120 -62.26 5.49 34.76
CA ASP A 120 -63.37 4.79 34.09
C ASP A 120 -63.44 3.32 34.54
N ILE A 121 -62.28 2.66 34.67
CA ILE A 121 -62.20 1.28 35.17
C ILE A 121 -62.62 1.19 36.64
N LEU A 122 -62.18 2.14 37.48
CA LEU A 122 -62.57 2.21 38.88
C LEU A 122 -64.06 2.55 39.06
N ALA A 123 -64.69 3.18 38.05
CA ALA A 123 -66.12 3.44 37.99
C ALA A 123 -66.95 2.25 37.45
N GLY A 124 -66.30 1.13 37.10
CA GLY A 124 -66.97 -0.10 36.65
C GLY A 124 -67.09 -0.27 35.14
N ALA A 125 -66.30 0.46 34.34
CA ALA A 125 -66.21 0.24 32.89
C ALA A 125 -65.54 -1.11 32.54
N ASP A 126 -65.69 -1.53 31.29
CA ASP A 126 -65.17 -2.80 30.80
C ASP A 126 -63.63 -2.81 30.78
N LEU A 127 -63.04 -3.70 31.58
CA LEU A 127 -61.60 -3.87 31.71
C LEU A 127 -60.97 -4.39 30.42
N ASP A 128 -61.69 -5.22 29.66
CA ASP A 128 -61.16 -5.84 28.44
C ASP A 128 -61.00 -4.81 27.32
N GLU A 129 -61.91 -3.82 27.24
CA GLU A 129 -61.81 -2.72 26.27
C GLU A 129 -60.64 -1.78 26.58
N ALA A 130 -60.43 -1.44 27.86
CA ALA A 130 -59.29 -0.62 28.26
C ALA A 130 -57.95 -1.34 28.08
N MET A 131 -57.90 -2.64 28.36
CA MET A 131 -56.73 -3.47 28.10
C MET A 131 -56.40 -3.52 26.61
N ALA A 132 -57.38 -3.65 25.72
CA ALA A 132 -57.15 -3.64 24.27
C ALA A 132 -56.59 -2.30 23.77
N ARG A 133 -57.01 -1.18 24.36
CA ARG A 133 -56.49 0.17 24.02
C ARG A 133 -55.07 0.37 24.53
N ILE A 134 -54.76 -0.11 25.73
CA ILE A 134 -53.45 0.09 26.37
C ILE A 134 -52.42 -0.87 25.81
N SER A 135 -52.77 -2.14 25.54
CA SER A 135 -51.86 -3.12 24.95
C SER A 135 -51.37 -2.69 23.56
N ALA A 136 -52.24 -2.02 22.78
CA ALA A 136 -51.86 -1.43 21.49
C ALA A 136 -50.81 -0.30 21.62
N ALA A 137 -50.73 0.36 22.78
CA ALA A 137 -49.78 1.43 23.07
C ALA A 137 -48.66 1.00 24.04
N ALA A 138 -48.64 -0.27 24.46
CA ALA A 138 -47.73 -0.78 25.46
C ALA A 138 -46.37 -1.16 24.86
N PRO A 139 -45.28 -0.99 25.61
CA PRO A 139 -43.98 -1.49 25.19
C PRO A 139 -43.92 -3.03 25.24
N ALA A 140 -43.10 -3.63 24.40
CA ALA A 140 -43.01 -5.09 24.23
C ALA A 140 -42.60 -5.88 25.50
N THR A 141 -42.03 -5.21 26.50
CA THR A 141 -41.64 -5.82 27.78
C THR A 141 -42.76 -5.81 28.83
N ALA A 142 -43.86 -5.08 28.61
CA ALA A 142 -44.98 -5.03 29.54
C ALA A 142 -45.93 -6.21 29.32
N SER A 143 -46.10 -7.05 30.34
CA SER A 143 -47.04 -8.18 30.32
C SER A 143 -48.48 -7.71 30.54
N ASP A 144 -49.44 -8.47 29.98
CA ASP A 144 -50.87 -8.24 30.19
C ASP A 144 -51.26 -8.28 31.68
N GLU A 145 -50.53 -9.07 32.48
CA GLU A 145 -50.72 -9.15 33.94
C GLU A 145 -50.30 -7.85 34.63
N THR A 146 -49.15 -7.29 34.27
CA THR A 146 -48.69 -5.97 34.75
C THR A 146 -49.64 -4.85 34.34
N LEU A 147 -50.11 -4.84 33.10
CA LEU A 147 -51.07 -3.83 32.63
C LEU A 147 -52.40 -3.92 33.40
N ARG A 148 -52.92 -5.14 33.60
CA ARG A 148 -54.12 -5.37 34.41
C ARG A 148 -53.91 -4.94 35.87
N TYR A 149 -52.76 -5.25 36.45
CA TYR A 149 -52.39 -4.82 37.80
C TYR A 149 -52.36 -3.29 37.93
N LEU A 150 -51.72 -2.60 36.97
CA LEU A 150 -51.63 -1.14 36.95
C LEU A 150 -52.98 -0.45 36.72
N LEU A 151 -53.97 -1.12 36.12
CA LEU A 151 -55.31 -0.56 35.92
C LEU A 151 -56.23 -0.74 37.14
N THR A 152 -56.05 -1.84 37.89
CA THR A 152 -56.93 -2.24 38.99
C THR A 152 -56.39 -1.86 40.38
N THR A 153 -55.08 -1.62 40.51
CA THR A 153 -54.46 -1.27 41.79
C THR A 153 -54.92 0.10 42.32
N GLY A 154 -54.84 0.32 43.63
CA GLY A 154 -55.20 1.61 44.24
C GLY A 154 -54.29 2.77 43.83
N SER A 155 -54.80 4.01 43.87
CA SER A 155 -54.07 5.21 43.41
C SER A 155 -52.75 5.45 44.14
N ARG A 156 -52.67 5.07 45.42
CA ARG A 156 -51.43 5.14 46.21
C ARG A 156 -50.35 4.20 45.68
N THR A 157 -50.70 2.95 45.41
CA THR A 157 -49.78 1.93 44.89
C THR A 157 -49.31 2.28 43.48
N TYR A 158 -50.22 2.82 42.65
CA TYR A 158 -49.88 3.31 41.32
C TYR A 158 -48.87 4.46 41.35
N THR A 159 -49.11 5.47 42.20
CA THR A 159 -48.19 6.60 42.36
C THR A 159 -46.81 6.12 42.82
N MET A 160 -46.78 5.15 43.76
CA MET A 160 -45.54 4.52 44.21
C MET A 160 -44.80 3.82 43.06
N VAL A 161 -45.47 3.00 42.26
CA VAL A 161 -44.86 2.32 41.10
C VAL A 161 -44.36 3.34 40.06
N LYS A 162 -45.11 4.41 39.81
CA LYS A 162 -44.71 5.52 38.93
C LYS A 162 -43.40 6.16 39.39
N ASP A 163 -43.36 6.59 40.65
CA ASP A 163 -42.21 7.30 41.22
C ASP A 163 -40.98 6.38 41.32
N GLN A 164 -41.19 5.10 41.66
CA GLN A 164 -40.13 4.09 41.70
C GLN A 164 -39.56 3.79 40.31
N SER A 165 -40.40 3.70 39.29
CA SER A 165 -39.95 3.47 37.90
C SER A 165 -39.12 4.65 37.40
N LEU A 166 -39.56 5.88 37.66
CA LEU A 166 -38.80 7.09 37.31
C LEU A 166 -37.46 7.18 38.05
N GLY A 167 -37.46 6.90 39.35
CA GLY A 167 -36.23 6.89 40.15
C GLY A 167 -35.24 5.79 39.73
N ALA A 168 -35.75 4.59 39.40
CA ALA A 168 -34.93 3.50 38.86
C ALA A 168 -34.32 3.89 37.51
N LEU A 169 -35.10 4.46 36.60
CA LEU A 169 -34.62 4.95 35.31
C LEU A 169 -33.51 5.98 35.47
N GLN A 170 -33.71 6.99 36.33
CA GLN A 170 -32.68 8.00 36.62
C GLN A 170 -31.40 7.40 37.19
N THR A 171 -31.53 6.41 38.09
CA THR A 171 -30.39 5.73 38.70
C THR A 171 -29.59 4.94 37.67
N LEU A 172 -30.25 4.26 36.72
CA LEU A 172 -29.58 3.50 35.67
C LEU A 172 -28.85 4.41 34.69
N TYR A 173 -29.50 5.50 34.27
CA TYR A 173 -28.93 6.46 33.31
C TYR A 173 -27.82 7.34 33.92
N ALA A 174 -27.64 7.34 35.25
CA ALA A 174 -26.45 7.92 35.88
C ALA A 174 -25.18 7.09 35.58
N GLY A 175 -25.34 5.80 35.23
CA GLY A 175 -24.27 4.93 34.77
C GLY A 175 -24.06 4.99 33.25
N ARG A 176 -23.04 4.27 32.76
CA ARG A 176 -22.81 4.10 31.32
C ARG A 176 -23.57 2.87 30.83
N ILE A 177 -24.41 3.07 29.83
CA ILE A 177 -25.20 2.02 29.19
C ILE A 177 -24.76 1.94 27.72
N THR A 178 -24.02 0.88 27.38
CA THR A 178 -23.64 0.54 26.01
C THR A 178 -24.43 -0.68 25.55
N GLU A 179 -24.45 -0.98 24.25
CA GLU A 179 -25.11 -2.18 23.71
C GLU A 179 -24.64 -3.47 24.40
N GLY A 180 -23.32 -3.59 24.63
CA GLY A 180 -22.74 -4.74 25.33
C GLY A 180 -23.11 -4.84 26.81
N SER A 181 -23.46 -3.72 27.46
CA SER A 181 -23.85 -3.67 28.88
C SER A 181 -25.35 -3.63 29.11
N LEU A 182 -26.19 -3.71 28.07
CA LEU A 182 -27.65 -3.69 28.23
C LEU A 182 -28.13 -4.82 29.14
N ASN A 183 -27.67 -6.04 28.93
CA ASN A 183 -28.08 -7.20 29.72
C ASN A 183 -27.70 -7.05 31.20
N THR A 184 -26.49 -6.55 31.51
CA THR A 184 -26.07 -6.31 32.90
C THR A 184 -26.84 -5.15 33.54
N THR A 185 -27.21 -4.14 32.74
CA THR A 185 -28.07 -3.03 33.17
C THR A 185 -29.48 -3.53 33.52
N LEU A 186 -30.06 -4.44 32.72
CA LEU A 186 -31.37 -5.04 33.01
C LEU A 186 -31.35 -5.91 34.28
N LEU A 187 -30.27 -6.67 34.51
CA LEU A 187 -30.10 -7.41 35.77
C LEU A 187 -30.02 -6.46 36.98
N THR A 188 -29.33 -5.34 36.82
CA THR A 188 -29.25 -4.29 37.85
C THR A 188 -30.62 -3.67 38.09
N LEU A 189 -31.37 -3.37 37.03
CA LEU A 189 -32.76 -2.89 37.13
C LEU A 189 -33.62 -3.88 37.91
N ARG A 190 -33.49 -5.18 37.65
CA ARG A 190 -34.24 -6.20 38.39
C ARG A 190 -33.94 -6.16 39.88
N SER A 191 -32.67 -6.06 40.26
CA SER A 191 -32.26 -5.94 41.66
C SER A 191 -32.80 -4.66 42.34
N ILE A 192 -32.84 -3.54 41.61
CA ILE A 192 -33.42 -2.27 42.10
C ILE A 192 -34.94 -2.42 42.29
N ALA A 193 -35.62 -3.04 41.33
CA ALA A 193 -37.06 -3.29 41.41
C ALA A 193 -37.42 -4.18 42.60
N ASP A 194 -36.71 -5.29 42.79
CA ASP A 194 -36.93 -6.22 43.91
C ASP A 194 -36.63 -5.55 45.28
N ALA A 195 -35.69 -4.60 45.35
CA ALA A 195 -35.36 -3.87 46.58
C ALA A 195 -36.35 -2.75 46.94
N LEU A 196 -36.96 -2.11 45.94
CA LEU A 196 -37.92 -1.01 46.13
C LEU A 196 -39.37 -1.50 46.29
N ALA A 197 -39.67 -2.70 45.79
CA ALA A 197 -41.01 -3.25 45.75
C ALA A 197 -41.51 -3.75 47.12
N VAL A 198 -42.83 -3.62 47.32
CA VAL A 198 -43.53 -4.11 48.52
C VAL A 198 -44.07 -5.53 48.30
N SER A 199 -44.31 -5.91 47.04
CA SER A 199 -44.73 -7.25 46.60
C SER A 199 -44.07 -7.63 45.28
N THR A 200 -44.09 -8.92 44.94
CA THR A 200 -43.58 -9.42 43.64
C THR A 200 -44.26 -8.72 42.46
N ALA A 201 -45.58 -8.54 42.52
CA ALA A 201 -46.34 -7.83 41.49
C ALA A 201 -45.89 -6.35 41.32
N THR A 202 -45.50 -5.67 42.40
CA THR A 202 -44.93 -4.31 42.28
C THR A 202 -43.52 -4.33 41.70
N ALA A 203 -42.70 -5.34 42.00
CA ALA A 203 -41.36 -5.50 41.44
C ALA A 203 -41.42 -5.76 39.93
N ASP A 204 -42.30 -6.67 39.52
CA ASP A 204 -42.53 -7.02 38.12
C ASP A 204 -43.04 -5.80 37.35
N ALA A 205 -43.98 -5.04 37.92
CA ALA A 205 -44.47 -3.81 37.30
C ALA A 205 -43.37 -2.76 37.11
N VAL A 206 -42.54 -2.49 38.14
CA VAL A 206 -41.43 -1.53 38.03
C VAL A 206 -40.40 -1.99 37.01
N TYR A 207 -40.03 -3.27 37.01
CA TYR A 207 -39.08 -3.85 36.07
C TYR A 207 -39.58 -3.76 34.63
N GLU A 208 -40.79 -4.27 34.34
CA GLU A 208 -41.32 -4.35 32.98
C GLU A 208 -41.58 -2.97 32.36
N LEU A 209 -42.06 -2.02 33.16
CA LEU A 209 -42.24 -0.63 32.76
C LEU A 209 -40.91 0.04 32.45
N THR A 210 -39.89 -0.15 33.30
CA THR A 210 -38.62 0.56 33.15
C THR A 210 -37.75 -0.07 32.05
N ALA A 211 -37.72 -1.40 31.95
CA ALA A 211 -36.91 -2.15 30.99
C ALA A 211 -37.22 -1.77 29.53
N ALA A 212 -38.48 -1.43 29.25
CA ALA A 212 -38.95 -0.94 27.96
C ALA A 212 -38.21 0.31 27.45
N TYR A 213 -37.77 1.17 28.37
CA TYR A 213 -37.21 2.49 28.07
C TYR A 213 -35.72 2.58 28.42
N VAL A 214 -35.08 1.47 28.80
CA VAL A 214 -33.63 1.39 28.91
C VAL A 214 -33.03 1.29 27.51
N ARG A 215 -32.28 2.32 27.12
CA ARG A 215 -31.56 2.38 25.84
C ARG A 215 -30.10 2.76 26.09
N PRO A 216 -29.18 2.48 25.15
CA PRO A 216 -27.81 2.95 25.25
C PRO A 216 -27.79 4.48 25.41
N ASN A 217 -27.06 4.97 26.41
CA ASN A 217 -26.91 6.41 26.71
C ASN A 217 -25.50 6.94 26.34
N GLN A 218 -24.74 6.14 25.59
CA GLN A 218 -23.41 6.46 25.15
C GLN A 218 -23.40 6.56 23.62
N THR A 219 -22.88 7.66 23.10
CA THR A 219 -22.59 7.84 21.67
C THR A 219 -21.09 7.69 21.43
N ILE A 220 -20.72 7.25 20.23
CA ILE A 220 -19.31 7.15 19.84
C ILE A 220 -18.83 8.55 19.47
N ASP A 221 -17.79 9.01 20.14
CA ASP A 221 -17.03 10.19 19.76
C ASP A 221 -16.05 9.79 18.66
N GLU A 222 -16.47 9.97 17.42
CA GLU A 222 -15.65 9.64 16.24
C GLU A 222 -14.35 10.44 16.24
N GLU A 223 -14.37 11.72 16.64
CA GLU A 223 -13.17 12.57 16.65
C GLU A 223 -12.13 12.05 17.63
N GLN A 224 -12.51 11.81 18.89
CA GLN A 224 -11.60 11.27 19.88
C GLN A 224 -11.15 9.85 19.55
N THR A 225 -12.03 9.04 18.94
CA THR A 225 -11.68 7.69 18.49
C THR A 225 -10.61 7.74 17.40
N GLU A 226 -10.77 8.61 16.39
CA GLU A 226 -9.77 8.79 15.34
C GLU A 226 -8.44 9.34 15.89
N VAL A 227 -8.50 10.29 16.84
CA VAL A 227 -7.30 10.81 17.50
C VAL A 227 -6.55 9.70 18.24
N ARG A 228 -7.27 8.87 19.01
CA ARG A 228 -6.65 7.72 19.70
C ARG A 228 -6.12 6.68 18.71
N ARG A 229 -6.84 6.43 17.62
CA ARG A 229 -6.41 5.51 16.57
C ARG A 229 -5.11 5.96 15.93
N ARG A 230 -5.01 7.23 15.56
CA ARG A 230 -3.78 7.82 15.01
C ARG A 230 -2.63 7.78 16.01
N ALA A 231 -2.88 8.14 17.25
CA ALA A 231 -1.86 8.07 18.30
C ALA A 231 -1.34 6.63 18.50
N ALA A 232 -2.22 5.62 18.44
CA ALA A 232 -1.83 4.22 18.50
C ALA A 232 -1.00 3.78 17.28
N MET A 233 -1.38 4.22 16.07
CA MET A 233 -0.61 3.97 14.85
C MET A 233 0.78 4.63 14.88
N GLU A 234 0.89 5.85 15.42
CA GLU A 234 2.17 6.57 15.53
C GLU A 234 3.12 5.96 16.57
N GLN A 235 2.59 5.27 17.58
CA GLN A 235 3.38 4.57 18.59
C GLN A 235 3.94 3.23 18.10
N VAL A 236 3.52 2.74 16.93
CA VAL A 236 4.04 1.50 16.36
C VAL A 236 5.49 1.67 15.93
N ALA A 237 6.39 0.88 16.54
CA ALA A 237 7.79 0.86 16.17
C ALA A 237 7.96 0.34 14.73
N PRO A 238 8.82 0.97 13.90
CA PRO A 238 9.06 0.51 12.54
C PRO A 238 9.66 -0.90 12.50
N VAL A 239 9.19 -1.73 11.58
CA VAL A 239 9.69 -3.09 11.37
C VAL A 239 11.00 -3.01 10.57
N VAL A 240 12.09 -3.45 11.19
CA VAL A 240 13.42 -3.44 10.57
C VAL A 240 13.89 -4.86 10.26
N LEU A 241 14.41 -5.06 9.05
CA LEU A 241 15.07 -6.28 8.63
C LEU A 241 16.58 -6.05 8.72
N THR A 242 17.27 -6.86 9.52
CA THR A 242 18.73 -6.78 9.65
C THR A 242 19.36 -8.01 9.02
N VAL A 243 20.18 -7.80 7.99
CA VAL A 243 20.92 -8.85 7.31
C VAL A 243 22.39 -8.70 7.64
N ALA A 244 22.99 -9.75 8.23
CA ALA A 244 24.40 -9.76 8.57
C ALA A 244 25.28 -9.95 7.32
N ARG A 245 26.49 -9.38 7.34
CA ARG A 245 27.54 -9.62 6.33
C ARG A 245 27.71 -11.10 6.02
N SER A 246 27.97 -11.43 4.74
CA SER A 246 28.16 -12.78 4.20
C SER A 246 26.95 -13.72 4.29
N THR A 247 25.78 -13.19 4.65
CA THR A 247 24.54 -13.96 4.62
C THR A 247 24.03 -14.05 3.18
N LEU A 248 23.60 -15.24 2.77
CA LEU A 248 22.94 -15.46 1.48
C LEU A 248 21.57 -14.76 1.52
N VAL A 249 21.37 -13.75 0.66
CA VAL A 249 20.10 -13.02 0.55
C VAL A 249 19.17 -13.75 -0.40
N VAL A 250 19.66 -14.14 -1.58
CA VAL A 250 18.88 -14.92 -2.55
C VAL A 250 19.76 -15.99 -3.19
N GLY A 251 19.27 -17.23 -3.23
CA GLY A 251 19.89 -18.34 -3.95
C GLY A 251 19.67 -18.26 -5.47
N ALA A 252 20.59 -18.83 -6.26
CA ALA A 252 20.36 -18.96 -7.70
C ALA A 252 19.09 -19.80 -7.94
N SER A 253 18.21 -19.37 -8.85
CA SER A 253 16.90 -19.97 -9.16
C SER A 253 15.82 -19.89 -8.06
N GLU A 254 16.09 -19.21 -6.94
CA GLU A 254 15.08 -18.90 -5.92
C GLU A 254 14.19 -17.75 -6.36
N THR A 255 12.91 -17.77 -5.99
CA THR A 255 11.97 -16.70 -6.31
C THR A 255 12.27 -15.48 -5.45
N VAL A 256 12.47 -14.32 -6.08
CA VAL A 256 12.73 -13.07 -5.37
C VAL A 256 11.44 -12.57 -4.71
N THR A 257 11.45 -12.47 -3.37
CA THR A 257 10.36 -11.90 -2.55
C THR A 257 10.50 -10.39 -2.42
N ASP A 258 9.44 -9.69 -2.04
CA ASP A 258 9.43 -8.23 -1.81
C ASP A 258 10.45 -7.79 -0.74
N GLN A 259 10.59 -8.59 0.32
CA GLN A 259 11.60 -8.39 1.36
C GLN A 259 13.03 -8.53 0.81
N ASP A 260 13.25 -9.46 -0.12
CA ASP A 260 14.54 -9.66 -0.75
C ASP A 260 14.88 -8.48 -1.67
N LEU A 261 13.90 -7.92 -2.38
CA LEU A 261 14.09 -6.71 -3.18
C LEU A 261 14.50 -5.50 -2.33
N LEU A 262 13.88 -5.32 -1.17
CA LEU A 262 14.25 -4.26 -0.21
C LEU A 262 15.73 -4.39 0.21
N ILE A 263 16.18 -5.61 0.50
CA ILE A 263 17.58 -5.88 0.86
C ILE A 263 18.51 -5.67 -0.34
N LEU A 264 18.12 -6.13 -1.53
CA LEU A 264 18.90 -5.94 -2.77
C LEU A 264 19.03 -4.47 -3.17
N ASP A 265 18.01 -3.65 -2.89
CA ASP A 265 18.01 -2.21 -3.11
C ASP A 265 18.94 -1.48 -2.16
N ALA A 266 18.88 -1.83 -0.88
CA ALA A 266 19.81 -1.29 0.10
C ALA A 266 21.28 -1.71 -0.16
N LEU A 267 21.50 -2.84 -0.82
CA LEU A 267 22.82 -3.28 -1.31
C LEU A 267 23.23 -2.63 -2.65
N GLY A 268 22.37 -1.82 -3.27
CA GLY A 268 22.63 -1.17 -4.55
C GLY A 268 22.66 -2.12 -5.76
N LEU A 269 22.10 -3.32 -5.62
CA LEU A 269 22.12 -4.37 -6.64
C LEU A 269 20.90 -4.32 -7.58
N THR A 270 19.88 -3.53 -7.24
CA THR A 270 18.69 -3.28 -8.07
C THR A 270 18.80 -2.01 -8.93
N GLU A 271 19.74 -1.11 -8.63
CA GLU A 271 20.00 0.06 -9.48
C GLU A 271 20.68 -0.36 -10.79
N SER A 272 19.86 -0.86 -11.71
CA SER A 272 20.18 -0.69 -13.12
C SER A 272 20.24 0.82 -13.38
N ARG A 273 21.45 1.36 -13.54
CA ARG A 273 21.69 2.72 -14.09
C ARG A 273 21.22 2.82 -15.55
N SER A 274 20.06 2.27 -15.88
CA SER A 274 19.42 2.27 -17.18
C SER A 274 18.51 3.50 -17.29
N GLY A 275 19.14 4.68 -17.33
CA GLY A 275 18.48 5.92 -17.72
C GLY A 275 18.81 6.28 -19.16
N TRP A 276 17.89 6.95 -19.87
CA TRP A 276 18.18 7.59 -21.17
C TRP A 276 19.43 8.50 -21.11
N LYS A 277 19.72 9.07 -19.93
CA LYS A 277 20.92 9.88 -19.66
C LYS A 277 22.23 9.10 -19.87
N VAL A 278 22.26 7.81 -19.55
CA VAL A 278 23.44 6.96 -19.77
C VAL A 278 23.65 6.71 -21.27
N TRP A 279 22.58 6.44 -22.01
CA TRP A 279 22.63 6.34 -23.47
C TRP A 279 23.10 7.65 -24.12
N LEU A 280 22.63 8.79 -23.63
CA LEU A 280 23.07 10.10 -24.10
C LEU A 280 24.56 10.34 -23.81
N GLY A 281 25.03 9.96 -22.62
CA GLY A 281 26.45 10.05 -22.25
C GLY A 281 27.35 9.19 -23.14
N ILE A 282 26.96 7.93 -23.37
CA ILE A 282 27.68 7.01 -24.27
C ILE A 282 27.71 7.59 -25.68
N PHE A 283 26.57 8.07 -26.19
CA PHE A 283 26.50 8.68 -27.53
C PHE A 283 27.42 9.90 -27.65
N LEU A 284 27.43 10.81 -26.67
CA LEU A 284 28.29 12.00 -26.68
C LEU A 284 29.78 11.64 -26.64
N LEU A 285 30.15 10.65 -25.83
CA LEU A 285 31.54 10.19 -25.73
C LEU A 285 32.01 9.54 -27.04
N MET A 286 31.18 8.68 -27.63
CA MET A 286 31.46 8.07 -28.94
C MET A 286 31.50 9.13 -30.07
N ALA A 287 30.65 10.16 -30.00
CA ALA A 287 30.67 11.27 -30.94
C ALA A 287 31.97 12.08 -30.83
N LEU A 288 32.44 12.33 -29.61
CA LEU A 288 33.72 13.00 -29.35
C LEU A 288 34.90 12.18 -29.88
N GLU A 289 34.93 10.88 -29.60
CA GLU A 289 35.96 9.97 -30.11
C GLU A 289 35.99 9.98 -31.65
N THR A 290 34.82 9.83 -32.28
CA THR A 290 34.66 9.88 -33.73
C THR A 290 35.13 11.23 -34.31
N LEU A 291 34.92 12.34 -33.60
CA LEU A 291 35.34 13.67 -34.01
C LEU A 291 36.86 13.84 -33.89
N ILE A 292 37.46 13.44 -32.77
CA ILE A 292 38.92 13.44 -32.55
C ILE A 292 39.59 12.60 -33.64
N PHE A 293 39.03 11.43 -33.91
CA PHE A 293 39.51 10.53 -34.96
C PHE A 293 39.44 11.14 -36.36
N SER A 294 38.32 11.80 -36.68
CA SER A 294 38.15 12.52 -37.94
C SER A 294 39.12 13.70 -38.10
N GLN A 295 39.45 14.39 -36.99
CA GLN A 295 40.46 15.46 -36.98
C GLN A 295 41.88 14.90 -37.16
N LEU A 296 42.20 13.80 -36.48
CA LEU A 296 43.49 13.12 -36.57
C LEU A 296 43.77 12.60 -37.98
N LEU A 297 42.79 11.93 -38.59
CA LEU A 297 42.90 11.48 -39.98
C LEU A 297 43.05 12.64 -40.96
N ARG A 298 42.39 13.78 -40.71
CA ARG A 298 42.62 14.99 -41.53
C ARG A 298 44.04 15.55 -41.37
N ARG A 299 44.65 15.41 -40.19
CA ARG A 299 46.03 15.85 -39.95
C ARG A 299 47.06 14.92 -40.59
N LEU A 300 46.90 13.60 -40.48
CA LEU A 300 47.85 12.61 -41.06
C LEU A 300 47.72 12.49 -42.58
N ASN A 301 46.51 12.62 -43.13
CA ASN A 301 46.23 12.29 -44.53
C ASN A 301 46.47 13.46 -45.50
N LYS A 302 47.46 14.32 -45.21
CA LYS A 302 47.85 15.44 -46.10
C LYS A 302 48.58 14.99 -47.38
N THR A 303 48.96 13.72 -47.49
CA THR A 303 50.00 13.31 -48.45
C THR A 303 49.59 12.32 -49.55
N VAL A 304 48.41 11.67 -49.52
CA VAL A 304 48.03 10.73 -50.60
C VAL A 304 46.53 10.74 -50.87
N GLU A 305 46.12 11.31 -52.02
CA GLU A 305 44.72 11.60 -52.32
C GLU A 305 43.95 10.41 -52.93
N GLU A 306 44.67 9.43 -53.51
CA GLU A 306 44.10 8.29 -54.25
C GLU A 306 43.64 7.11 -53.38
N PHE A 307 44.21 6.88 -52.19
CA PHE A 307 43.82 5.77 -51.30
C PHE A 307 42.83 6.15 -50.19
N ARG A 308 42.33 7.39 -50.27
CA ARG A 308 41.61 8.05 -49.18
C ARG A 308 40.38 7.24 -48.75
N ASN A 309 39.53 6.73 -49.65
CA ASN A 309 38.30 6.01 -49.28
C ASN A 309 38.55 4.59 -48.72
N ASN A 310 39.51 3.84 -49.27
CA ASN A 310 39.79 2.46 -48.82
C ASN A 310 40.39 2.44 -47.41
N MET A 311 41.19 3.44 -47.06
CA MET A 311 41.76 3.57 -45.71
C MET A 311 40.68 3.79 -44.65
N TRP A 312 39.66 4.62 -44.91
CA TRP A 312 38.52 4.80 -44.00
C TRP A 312 37.73 3.51 -43.79
N LEU A 313 37.56 2.70 -44.84
CA LEU A 313 36.86 1.41 -44.77
C LEU A 313 37.60 0.39 -43.92
N VAL A 314 38.88 0.15 -44.23
CA VAL A 314 39.71 -0.81 -43.50
C VAL A 314 39.77 -0.44 -42.02
N LEU A 315 39.90 0.84 -41.75
CA LEU A 315 40.03 1.35 -40.39
C LEU A 315 38.71 1.29 -39.59
N THR A 316 37.57 1.56 -40.24
CA THR A 316 36.24 1.39 -39.61
C THR A 316 36.00 -0.08 -39.25
N VAL A 317 36.36 -0.99 -40.16
CA VAL A 317 36.24 -2.44 -39.94
C VAL A 317 37.20 -2.92 -38.86
N LEU A 318 38.44 -2.41 -38.83
CA LEU A 318 39.43 -2.75 -37.81
C LEU A 318 38.98 -2.27 -36.43
N LEU A 319 38.50 -1.03 -36.30
CA LEU A 319 38.07 -0.46 -35.02
C LEU A 319 36.84 -1.20 -34.48
N LEU A 320 35.82 -1.40 -35.31
CA LEU A 320 34.63 -2.17 -34.92
C LEU A 320 34.97 -3.64 -34.63
N GLY A 321 35.85 -4.24 -35.43
CA GLY A 321 36.29 -5.61 -35.25
C GLY A 321 37.08 -5.81 -33.97
N PHE A 322 38.02 -4.92 -33.66
CA PHE A 322 38.86 -5.00 -32.47
C PHE A 322 38.07 -4.67 -31.19
N THR A 323 37.17 -3.69 -31.24
CA THR A 323 36.26 -3.41 -30.11
C THR A 323 35.30 -4.57 -29.83
N LEU A 324 34.77 -5.21 -30.87
CA LEU A 324 33.94 -6.41 -30.72
C LEU A 324 34.74 -7.61 -30.19
N LEU A 325 35.95 -7.83 -30.71
CA LEU A 325 36.82 -8.93 -30.30
C LEU A 325 37.30 -8.76 -28.86
N ALA A 326 37.73 -7.56 -28.48
CA ALA A 326 38.10 -7.24 -27.11
C ALA A 326 36.91 -7.44 -26.16
N ARG A 327 35.71 -7.03 -26.55
CA ARG A 327 34.51 -7.30 -25.75
C ARG A 327 34.24 -8.80 -25.55
N LEU A 328 34.47 -9.61 -26.57
CA LEU A 328 34.27 -11.06 -26.48
C LEU A 328 35.34 -11.74 -25.60
N LEU A 329 36.53 -11.14 -25.49
CA LEU A 329 37.69 -11.68 -24.76
C LEU A 329 37.87 -11.10 -23.35
N VAL A 330 37.22 -9.98 -23.01
CA VAL A 330 37.34 -9.37 -21.67
C VAL A 330 36.64 -10.23 -20.64
N ILE A 331 37.46 -10.84 -19.78
CA ILE A 331 37.11 -11.36 -18.47
C ILE A 331 37.29 -10.19 -17.49
N GLU A 332 36.30 -9.94 -16.63
CA GLU A 332 36.28 -8.86 -15.62
C GLU A 332 37.65 -8.73 -14.92
N PRO A 333 38.30 -7.54 -14.87
CA PRO A 333 37.72 -6.26 -14.42
C PRO A 333 38.07 -5.01 -15.26
N LEU A 334 38.43 -5.14 -16.54
CA LEU A 334 38.77 -3.96 -17.35
C LEU A 334 37.52 -3.19 -17.84
N SER A 335 37.48 -1.89 -17.54
CA SER A 335 36.44 -0.98 -18.01
C SER A 335 36.36 -0.95 -19.55
N ALA A 336 35.17 -1.20 -20.10
CA ALA A 336 34.91 -1.25 -21.54
C ALA A 336 35.29 0.03 -22.31
N TYR A 337 35.47 1.15 -21.62
CA TYR A 337 35.88 2.45 -22.18
C TYR A 337 37.38 2.54 -22.53
N LEU A 338 38.23 1.68 -21.98
CA LEU A 338 39.68 1.70 -22.24
C LEU A 338 40.06 1.11 -23.61
N ILE A 339 39.20 0.25 -24.15
CA ILE A 339 39.48 -0.53 -25.36
C ILE A 339 39.52 0.33 -26.62
N PRO A 340 38.52 1.21 -26.90
CA PRO A 340 38.57 2.07 -28.07
C PRO A 340 39.76 3.04 -28.00
N ALA A 341 40.01 3.61 -26.82
CA ALA A 341 41.15 4.51 -26.57
C ALA A 341 42.51 3.83 -26.81
N ALA A 342 42.71 2.59 -26.36
CA ALA A 342 43.94 1.84 -26.60
C ALA A 342 44.14 1.50 -28.09
N SER A 343 43.05 1.15 -28.78
CA SER A 343 43.10 0.85 -30.22
C SER A 343 43.46 2.07 -31.07
N LEU A 344 43.04 3.27 -30.66
CA LEU A 344 43.48 4.54 -31.27
C LEU A 344 44.98 4.76 -31.10
N GLY A 345 45.53 4.46 -29.92
CA GLY A 345 46.98 4.57 -29.66
C GLY A 345 47.82 3.68 -30.57
N MET A 346 47.41 2.42 -30.76
CA MET A 346 48.10 1.45 -31.63
C MET A 346 48.06 1.82 -33.11
N VAL A 347 47.04 2.55 -33.58
CA VAL A 347 46.97 3.01 -34.98
C VAL A 347 47.87 4.23 -35.21
N VAL A 348 48.24 4.96 -34.15
CA VAL A 348 49.05 6.18 -34.22
C VAL A 348 50.56 5.90 -34.17
N THR A 349 50.97 4.79 -33.56
CA THR A 349 52.38 4.33 -33.46
C THR A 349 52.76 3.42 -34.62
#